data_AF-A0A7J6PT51-F1
#
_entry.id   AF-A0A7J6PT51-F1
#
_cell.length_a   1.000
_cell.length_b   1.000
_cell.length_c   1.000
_cell.angle_alpha   90.00
_cell.angle_beta   90.00
_cell.angle_gamma   90.00
#
_symmetry.space_group_name_H-M   'P 1'
#
loop_
_entity.id
_entity.type
_entity.pdbx_description
1 polymer ?
#
loop_
_entity_poly.entity_id
_entity_poly.type
_entity_poly.pdbx_seq_one_letter_code
_entity_poly.pdbx_strand_id
1 'polypeptide(L)'
;DPRGLAIDGAYPGEGRGELFVSFEAGRRLLKYPVGVRSRTSAEIDISELLRECVLGPQAITKMRPNRLLPGYFLMICNDPTKSDPNVYPAFAYDEGVPTRFLVESDGGFSPVDMAGLSNGDVMILFRGPDYTEMRIGFVPSRDLTLAMRRGETVVPQIILEAAESDGFNIGKPSALAIRADSDDRVFVYISSESRSGGRPTLLTAFEWIA
;
A
#
# COMPACT_ATOMS: atom_id res chain seq x y z
N ASP A 1 7.84 -8.09 13.23
CA ASP A 1 8.05 -6.72 12.73
C ASP A 1 6.81 -6.21 12.02
N PRO A 2 6.37 -4.97 12.30
CA PRO A 2 5.31 -4.32 11.53
C PRO A 2 5.80 -4.10 10.10
N ARG A 3 4.93 -4.35 9.10
CA ARG A 3 5.27 -4.22 7.68
C ARG A 3 4.47 -3.13 7.00
N GLY A 4 3.15 -3.23 7.02
CA GLY A 4 2.24 -2.27 6.44
C GLY A 4 1.46 -1.49 7.50
N LEU A 5 1.11 -0.26 7.18
CA LEU A 5 0.34 0.64 8.03
C LEU A 5 -0.77 1.29 7.20
N ALA A 6 -2.02 1.19 7.64
CA ALA A 6 -3.12 1.94 7.04
C ALA A 6 -3.93 2.66 8.11
N ILE A 7 -4.50 3.79 7.73
CA ILE A 7 -5.32 4.62 8.60
C ILE A 7 -6.65 4.86 7.92
N ASP A 8 -7.74 4.66 8.64
CA ASP A 8 -9.09 5.03 8.23
C ASP A 8 -9.65 6.10 9.18
N GLY A 9 -10.27 7.14 8.63
CA GLY A 9 -10.87 8.23 9.39
C GLY A 9 -10.28 9.61 9.12
N ALA A 10 -11.06 10.63 9.47
CA ALA A 10 -10.67 12.04 9.40
C ALA A 10 -10.20 12.51 10.78
N TYR A 11 -9.10 13.27 10.84
CA TYR A 11 -8.55 13.83 12.08
C TYR A 11 -8.92 15.30 12.38
N PRO A 12 -10.17 15.80 12.22
CA PRO A 12 -10.52 17.08 12.83
C PRO A 12 -10.83 16.89 14.32
N GLY A 13 -10.07 17.58 15.18
CA GLY A 13 -10.42 17.94 16.56
C GLY A 13 -10.38 16.83 17.63
N GLU A 14 -10.76 15.59 17.33
CA GLU A 14 -10.93 14.54 18.35
C GLU A 14 -10.03 13.29 18.19
N GLY A 15 -9.26 13.18 17.11
CA GLY A 15 -8.30 12.09 16.96
C GLY A 15 -8.92 10.69 16.77
N ARG A 16 -10.19 10.60 16.34
CA ARG A 16 -10.89 9.34 16.13
C ARG A 16 -10.61 8.81 14.72
N GLY A 17 -10.07 7.60 14.65
CA GLY A 17 -9.78 6.89 13.41
C GLY A 17 -9.33 5.47 13.73
N GLU A 18 -9.43 4.58 12.77
CA GLU A 18 -8.98 3.20 12.88
C GLU A 18 -7.55 3.11 12.34
N LEU A 19 -6.69 2.38 13.06
CA LEU A 19 -5.34 2.08 12.60
C LEU A 19 -5.24 0.59 12.32
N PHE A 20 -4.69 0.24 11.16
CA PHE A 20 -4.46 -1.12 10.74
C PHE A 20 -2.96 -1.34 10.61
N VAL A 21 -2.47 -2.45 11.17
CA VAL A 21 -1.05 -2.80 11.13
C VAL A 21 -0.91 -4.25 10.72
N SER A 22 -0.17 -4.51 9.63
CA SER A 22 0.23 -5.88 9.28
C SER A 22 1.54 -6.23 9.96
N PHE A 23 1.65 -7.49 10.39
CA PHE A 23 2.86 -8.03 11.00
C PHE A 23 3.28 -9.26 10.21
N GLU A 24 4.53 -9.26 9.74
CA GLU A 24 5.15 -10.46 9.16
C GLU A 24 5.27 -11.56 10.21
N ALA A 25 5.78 -11.20 11.40
CA ALA A 25 5.86 -12.13 12.52
C ALA A 25 4.45 -12.47 13.01
N GLY A 26 4.08 -13.74 12.89
CA GLY A 26 2.74 -14.23 13.20
C GLY A 26 1.73 -14.04 12.07
N ARG A 27 2.09 -13.40 10.96
CA ARG A 27 1.28 -13.26 9.73
C ARG A 27 -0.14 -12.81 10.04
N ARG A 28 -0.25 -11.70 10.78
CA ARG A 28 -1.51 -11.21 11.33
C ARG A 28 -1.76 -9.77 10.93
N LEU A 29 -3.03 -9.40 10.94
CA LEU A 29 -3.49 -8.04 10.71
C LEU A 29 -4.26 -7.57 11.94
N LEU A 30 -3.80 -6.48 12.55
CA LEU A 30 -4.44 -5.91 13.74
C LEU A 30 -5.15 -4.61 13.40
N LYS A 31 -6.37 -4.46 13.92
CA LYS A 31 -7.19 -3.25 13.91
C LYS A 31 -7.18 -2.61 15.29
N TYR A 32 -6.91 -1.31 15.33
CA TYR A 32 -6.93 -0.47 16.53
C TYR A 32 -8.06 0.57 16.36
N PRO A 33 -9.24 0.37 17.00
CA PRO A 33 -10.46 1.14 16.69
C PRO A 33 -10.41 2.64 16.99
N VAL A 34 -9.49 3.09 17.85
CA VAL A 34 -9.32 4.51 18.23
C VAL A 34 -7.89 4.99 17.93
N GLY A 35 -7.26 4.35 16.93
CA GLY A 35 -5.93 4.68 16.47
C GLY A 35 -4.87 4.50 17.57
N VAL A 36 -3.91 5.43 17.62
CA VAL A 36 -2.74 5.37 18.51
C VAL A 36 -3.09 5.40 20.01
N ARG A 37 -4.31 5.86 20.36
CA ARG A 37 -4.79 5.86 21.75
C ARG A 37 -5.52 4.57 22.15
N SER A 38 -5.73 3.65 21.21
CA SER A 38 -6.42 2.40 21.50
C SER A 38 -5.58 1.53 22.44
N ARG A 39 -6.16 1.15 23.59
CA ARG A 39 -5.53 0.21 24.53
C ARG A 39 -5.73 -1.25 24.13
N THR A 40 -6.59 -1.50 23.15
CA THR A 40 -6.97 -2.82 22.66
C THR A 40 -6.85 -2.86 21.14
N SER A 41 -6.58 -4.05 20.63
CA SER A 41 -6.62 -4.36 19.20
C SER A 41 -7.56 -5.53 18.97
N ALA A 42 -8.18 -5.57 17.80
CA ALA A 42 -8.86 -6.74 17.27
C ALA A 42 -8.00 -7.35 16.16
N GLU A 43 -7.94 -8.68 16.10
CA GLU A 43 -7.30 -9.38 14.98
C GLU A 43 -8.31 -9.53 13.86
N ILE A 44 -7.91 -9.19 12.64
CA ILE A 44 -8.68 -9.43 11.43
C ILE A 44 -8.30 -10.82 10.93
N ASP A 45 -9.30 -11.69 10.75
CA ASP A 45 -9.08 -13.01 10.19
C ASP A 45 -8.70 -12.91 8.72
N ILE A 46 -7.42 -13.21 8.45
CA ILE A 46 -6.83 -13.25 7.12
C ILE A 46 -6.42 -14.66 6.72
N SER A 47 -6.94 -15.69 7.40
CA SER A 47 -6.49 -17.09 7.23
C SER A 47 -6.62 -17.58 5.78
N GLU A 48 -7.67 -17.17 5.07
CA GLU A 48 -7.85 -17.48 3.65
C GLU A 48 -6.79 -16.82 2.77
N LEU A 49 -6.32 -15.61 3.12
CA LEU A 49 -5.29 -14.88 2.39
C LEU A 49 -3.91 -15.54 2.51
N LEU A 50 -3.60 -16.06 3.70
CA LEU A 50 -2.29 -16.64 4.01
C LEU A 50 -1.96 -17.90 3.20
N ARG A 51 -2.92 -18.48 2.48
CA ARG A 51 -2.69 -19.58 1.53
C ARG A 51 -1.85 -19.15 0.33
N GLU A 52 -2.02 -17.90 -0.11
CA GLU A 52 -1.28 -17.31 -1.23
C GLU A 52 -0.30 -16.21 -0.77
N CYS A 53 -0.47 -15.73 0.46
CA CYS A 53 0.30 -14.66 1.08
C CYS A 53 1.22 -15.21 2.18
N VAL A 54 2.24 -15.99 1.82
CA VAL A 54 2.99 -16.83 2.77
C VAL A 54 3.73 -16.00 3.83
N LEU A 55 4.38 -14.91 3.41
CA LEU A 55 5.05 -13.92 4.28
C LEU A 55 4.08 -12.88 4.86
N GLY A 56 2.81 -12.95 4.49
CA GLY A 56 1.77 -12.00 4.89
C GLY A 56 1.72 -10.74 4.01
N PRO A 57 0.73 -9.86 4.28
CA PRO A 57 0.52 -8.64 3.51
C PRO A 57 1.59 -7.60 3.84
N GLN A 58 2.25 -7.11 2.80
CA GLN A 58 3.34 -6.13 2.87
C GLN A 58 2.81 -4.71 2.74
N ALA A 59 2.10 -4.41 1.65
CA ALA A 59 1.46 -3.13 1.42
C ALA A 59 -0.01 -3.25 1.84
N ILE A 60 -0.53 -2.28 2.60
CA ILE A 60 -1.93 -2.22 3.02
C ILE A 60 -2.46 -0.80 2.89
N THR A 61 -3.73 -0.62 2.52
CA THR A 61 -4.39 0.69 2.59
C THR A 61 -5.88 0.54 2.75
N LYS A 62 -6.53 1.55 3.34
CA LYS A 62 -7.99 1.63 3.36
C LYS A 62 -8.43 2.65 2.32
N MET A 63 -9.13 2.17 1.30
CA MET A 63 -9.72 3.04 0.29
C MET A 63 -10.92 3.78 0.88
N ARG A 64 -11.06 5.05 0.51
CA ARG A 64 -12.30 5.76 0.74
C ARG A 64 -13.40 5.20 -0.18
N PRO A 65 -14.63 5.04 0.32
CA PRO A 65 -15.75 4.73 -0.53
C PRO A 65 -15.90 5.77 -1.65
N ASN A 66 -16.21 5.31 -2.86
CA ASN A 66 -16.53 6.17 -3.99
C ASN A 66 -17.77 5.63 -4.73
N ARG A 67 -18.12 6.21 -5.88
CA ARG A 67 -19.29 5.78 -6.65
C ARG A 67 -19.19 4.36 -7.20
N LEU A 68 -17.98 3.81 -7.35
CA LEU A 68 -17.70 2.51 -7.96
C LEU A 68 -17.45 1.42 -6.90
N LEU A 69 -16.92 1.79 -5.73
CA LEU A 69 -16.41 0.88 -4.71
C LEU A 69 -16.89 1.31 -3.31
N PRO A 70 -17.39 0.37 -2.48
CA PRO A 70 -17.88 0.65 -1.14
C PRO A 70 -16.78 1.00 -0.11
N GLY A 71 -15.51 1.11 -0.51
CA GLY A 71 -14.38 1.40 0.37
C GLY A 71 -13.75 0.13 0.93
N TYR A 72 -12.88 -0.49 0.13
CA TYR A 72 -12.20 -1.71 0.50
C TYR A 72 -10.95 -1.46 1.33
N PHE A 73 -10.64 -2.39 2.23
CA PHE A 73 -9.30 -2.54 2.77
C PHE A 73 -8.49 -3.39 1.78
N LEU A 74 -7.50 -2.78 1.14
CA LEU A 74 -6.64 -3.45 0.19
C LEU A 74 -5.39 -3.98 0.87
N MET A 75 -4.90 -5.11 0.36
CA MET A 75 -3.67 -5.75 0.79
C MET A 75 -2.93 -6.29 -0.43
N ILE A 76 -1.60 -6.12 -0.48
CA ILE A 76 -0.73 -6.77 -1.47
C ILE A 76 0.31 -7.60 -0.71
N CYS A 77 0.51 -8.82 -1.15
CA CYS A 77 1.47 -9.75 -0.55
C CYS A 77 2.91 -9.37 -0.83
N ASN A 78 3.82 -9.78 0.06
CA ASN A 78 5.27 -9.63 -0.16
C ASN A 78 5.80 -10.65 -1.17
N ASP A 79 5.14 -11.80 -1.28
CA ASP A 79 5.57 -12.90 -2.15
C ASP A 79 4.92 -12.77 -3.53
N PRO A 80 5.70 -12.90 -4.62
CA PRO A 80 5.10 -13.04 -5.94
C PRO A 80 4.45 -14.42 -6.10
N THR A 81 3.64 -14.56 -7.15
CA THR A 81 3.04 -15.82 -7.54
C THR A 81 4.12 -16.84 -7.94
N LYS A 82 3.83 -18.13 -7.78
CA LYS A 82 4.75 -19.19 -8.21
C LYS A 82 4.99 -19.23 -9.72
N SER A 83 4.02 -18.73 -10.49
CA SER A 83 4.06 -18.74 -11.96
C SER A 83 4.84 -17.57 -12.53
N ASP A 84 4.86 -16.43 -11.85
CA ASP A 84 5.48 -15.21 -12.34
C ASP A 84 6.05 -14.38 -11.16
N PRO A 85 7.37 -14.14 -11.12
CA PRO A 85 8.02 -13.37 -10.06
C PRO A 85 7.65 -11.88 -10.07
N ASN A 86 7.00 -11.39 -11.13
CA ASN A 86 6.57 -10.00 -11.29
C ASN A 86 5.08 -9.81 -10.97
N VAL A 87 4.36 -10.86 -10.55
CA VAL A 87 2.93 -10.76 -10.25
C VAL A 87 2.70 -11.09 -8.78
N TYR A 88 1.98 -10.25 -8.07
CA TYR A 88 1.76 -10.33 -6.63
C TYR A 88 0.28 -10.58 -6.33
N PRO A 89 -0.05 -11.57 -5.48
CA PRO A 89 -1.39 -11.72 -4.96
C PRO A 89 -1.83 -10.49 -4.17
N ALA A 90 -3.07 -10.05 -4.43
CA ALA A 90 -3.68 -8.93 -3.75
C ALA A 90 -5.14 -9.20 -3.42
N PHE A 91 -5.64 -8.52 -2.40
CA PHE A 91 -6.94 -8.79 -1.82
C PHE A 91 -7.64 -7.51 -1.41
N ALA A 92 -8.95 -7.47 -1.67
CA ALA A 92 -9.86 -6.45 -1.19
C ALA A 92 -10.77 -7.06 -0.13
N TYR A 93 -10.83 -6.42 1.03
CA TYR A 93 -11.56 -6.88 2.20
C TYR A 93 -12.58 -5.84 2.66
N ASP A 94 -13.81 -6.28 2.89
CA ASP A 94 -14.95 -5.49 3.35
C ASP A 94 -15.70 -6.19 4.50
N GLU A 95 -14.97 -6.74 5.47
CA GLU A 95 -15.55 -7.45 6.63
C GLU A 95 -16.32 -8.74 6.28
N GLY A 96 -16.07 -9.28 5.07
CA GLY A 96 -16.62 -10.53 4.57
C GLY A 96 -15.57 -11.44 3.92
N VAL A 97 -15.94 -12.11 2.82
CA VAL A 97 -15.02 -12.97 2.06
C VAL A 97 -14.08 -12.08 1.23
N PRO A 98 -12.76 -12.20 1.38
CA PRO A 98 -11.82 -11.38 0.61
C PRO A 98 -11.98 -11.61 -0.90
N THR A 99 -12.05 -10.53 -1.66
CA THR A 99 -12.01 -10.57 -3.13
C THR A 99 -10.57 -10.55 -3.60
N ARG A 100 -10.16 -11.60 -4.32
CA ARG A 100 -8.80 -11.74 -4.84
C ARG A 100 -8.63 -11.03 -6.18
N PHE A 101 -7.47 -10.41 -6.37
CA PHE A 101 -6.96 -9.93 -7.65
C PHE A 101 -5.43 -10.07 -7.68
N LEU A 102 -4.79 -9.69 -8.78
CA LEU A 102 -3.33 -9.73 -8.92
C LEU A 102 -2.80 -8.33 -9.25
N VAL A 103 -1.56 -8.03 -8.84
CA VAL A 103 -0.86 -6.79 -9.17
C VAL A 103 0.44 -7.13 -9.88
N GLU A 104 0.64 -6.59 -11.07
CA GLU A 104 1.90 -6.72 -11.79
C GLU A 104 2.89 -5.63 -11.34
N SER A 105 4.16 -6.02 -11.21
CA SER A 105 5.30 -5.12 -11.07
C SER A 105 6.39 -5.56 -12.02
N ASP A 106 6.63 -4.76 -13.04
CA ASP A 106 7.66 -5.06 -14.04
C ASP A 106 9.08 -4.95 -13.43
N GLY A 107 10.02 -5.72 -13.97
CA GLY A 107 11.45 -5.57 -13.72
C GLY A 107 11.96 -6.03 -12.36
N GLY A 108 11.30 -6.98 -11.68
CA GLY A 108 11.76 -7.50 -10.38
C GLY A 108 11.55 -6.54 -9.21
N PHE A 109 10.71 -5.53 -9.38
CA PHE A 109 10.31 -4.61 -8.33
C PHE A 109 9.29 -5.28 -7.39
N SER A 110 9.39 -5.06 -6.08
CA SER A 110 8.44 -5.60 -5.11
C SER A 110 7.58 -4.49 -4.48
N PRO A 111 6.26 -4.72 -4.29
CA PRO A 111 5.40 -3.76 -3.60
C PRO A 111 5.80 -3.68 -2.12
N VAL A 112 6.00 -2.47 -1.61
CA VAL A 112 6.42 -2.24 -0.23
C VAL A 112 5.43 -1.45 0.60
N ASP A 113 4.67 -0.56 -0.04
CA ASP A 113 3.60 0.21 0.58
C ASP A 113 2.58 0.66 -0.46
N MET A 114 1.39 1.10 -0.02
CA MET A 114 0.38 1.67 -0.91
C MET A 114 -0.52 2.69 -0.19
N ALA A 115 -1.09 3.60 -0.97
CA ALA A 115 -1.96 4.64 -0.45
C ALA A 115 -3.17 4.86 -1.38
N GLY A 116 -4.36 4.91 -0.79
CA GLY A 116 -5.59 5.28 -1.48
C GLY A 116 -5.76 6.79 -1.60
N LEU A 117 -6.28 7.24 -2.74
CA LEU A 117 -6.64 8.62 -3.04
C LEU A 117 -8.12 8.89 -2.70
N SER A 118 -8.50 10.17 -2.61
CA SER A 118 -9.87 10.59 -2.26
C SER A 118 -10.92 10.13 -3.28
N ASN A 119 -10.54 10.06 -4.55
CA ASN A 119 -11.38 9.56 -5.65
C ASN A 119 -11.43 8.02 -5.72
N GLY A 120 -10.71 7.32 -4.83
CA GLY A 120 -10.60 5.86 -4.79
C GLY A 120 -9.59 5.28 -5.79
N ASP A 121 -8.73 6.09 -6.40
CA ASP A 121 -7.56 5.57 -7.08
C ASP A 121 -6.51 5.12 -6.05
N VAL A 122 -5.50 4.38 -6.49
CA VAL A 122 -4.45 3.84 -5.60
C VAL A 122 -3.08 4.12 -6.18
N MET A 123 -2.15 4.52 -5.31
CA MET A 123 -0.72 4.53 -5.62
C MET A 123 -0.03 3.41 -4.86
N ILE A 124 0.90 2.73 -5.53
CA ILE A 124 1.68 1.62 -4.97
C ILE A 124 3.16 2.01 -5.06
N LEU A 125 3.85 1.98 -3.93
CA LEU A 125 5.29 2.12 -3.87
C LEU A 125 5.93 0.77 -4.10
N PHE A 126 6.78 0.73 -5.11
CA PHE A 126 7.59 -0.43 -5.45
C PHE A 126 9.06 -0.16 -5.14
N ARG A 127 9.76 -1.22 -4.72
CA ARG A 127 11.18 -1.20 -4.40
C ARG A 127 11.95 -2.10 -5.35
N GLY A 128 13.03 -1.59 -5.92
CA GLY A 128 13.93 -2.36 -6.78
C GLY A 128 14.72 -3.42 -6.01
N PRO A 129 15.27 -4.43 -6.70
CA PRO A 129 15.91 -5.60 -6.09
C PRO A 129 17.14 -5.26 -5.24
N ASP A 130 17.92 -4.25 -5.65
CA ASP A 130 19.15 -3.82 -4.95
C ASP A 130 18.91 -2.68 -3.94
N TYR A 131 17.64 -2.35 -3.69
CA TYR A 131 17.20 -1.28 -2.79
C TYR A 131 17.65 0.15 -3.17
N THR A 132 18.26 0.32 -4.35
CA THR A 132 18.74 1.61 -4.89
C THR A 132 17.74 2.30 -5.81
N GLU A 133 16.62 1.64 -6.08
CA GLU A 133 15.61 2.08 -7.02
C GLU A 133 14.22 1.97 -6.41
N MET A 134 13.33 2.85 -6.85
CA MET A 134 11.92 2.80 -6.50
C MET A 134 11.05 3.27 -7.66
N ARG A 135 9.80 2.80 -7.64
CA ARG A 135 8.76 3.25 -8.57
C ARG A 135 7.47 3.57 -7.83
N ILE A 136 6.69 4.49 -8.36
CA ILE A 136 5.28 4.64 -8.00
C ILE A 136 4.43 4.18 -9.17
N GLY A 137 3.65 3.13 -8.94
CA GLY A 137 2.57 2.73 -9.84
C GLY A 137 1.27 3.38 -9.42
N PHE A 138 0.51 3.86 -10.40
CA PHE A 138 -0.83 4.42 -10.24
C PHE A 138 -1.86 3.46 -10.82
N VAL A 139 -2.93 3.23 -10.07
CA VAL A 139 -4.04 2.34 -10.46
C VAL A 139 -5.35 3.11 -10.36
N PRO A 140 -6.01 3.41 -11.49
CA PRO A 140 -7.33 3.98 -11.49
C PRO A 140 -8.35 3.06 -10.79
N SER A 141 -9.25 3.66 -10.01
CA SER A 141 -10.35 2.98 -9.33
C SER A 141 -11.18 2.09 -10.25
N ARG A 142 -11.37 2.51 -11.50
CA ARG A 142 -12.08 1.75 -12.53
C ARG A 142 -11.38 0.42 -12.86
N ASP A 143 -10.07 0.46 -13.05
CA ASP A 143 -9.27 -0.70 -13.43
C ASP A 143 -9.15 -1.67 -12.25
N LEU A 144 -8.97 -1.12 -11.04
CA LEU A 144 -9.03 -1.90 -9.81
C LEU A 144 -10.40 -2.59 -9.65
N THR A 145 -11.50 -1.87 -9.88
CA THR A 145 -12.87 -2.43 -9.83
C THR A 145 -13.01 -3.60 -10.80
N LEU A 146 -12.47 -3.46 -12.02
CA LEU A 146 -12.54 -4.49 -13.04
C LEU A 146 -11.74 -5.73 -12.63
N ALA A 147 -10.50 -5.53 -12.15
CA ALA A 147 -9.62 -6.58 -11.68
C ALA A 147 -10.26 -7.37 -10.54
N MET A 148 -10.82 -6.69 -9.53
CA MET A 148 -11.50 -7.34 -8.40
C MET A 148 -12.73 -8.16 -8.84
N ARG A 149 -13.53 -7.65 -9.78
CA ARG A 149 -14.72 -8.37 -10.26
C ARG A 149 -14.39 -9.62 -11.08
N ARG A 150 -13.23 -9.63 -11.74
CA ARG A 150 -12.83 -10.70 -12.65
C ARG A 150 -11.74 -11.62 -12.08
N GLY A 151 -11.13 -11.25 -10.96
CA GLY A 151 -9.94 -11.92 -10.44
C GLY A 151 -8.71 -11.76 -11.35
N GLU A 152 -8.67 -10.68 -12.14
CA GLU A 152 -7.62 -10.41 -13.13
C GLU A 152 -6.42 -9.66 -12.51
N THR A 153 -5.34 -9.59 -13.29
CA THR A 153 -4.16 -8.79 -12.98
C THR A 153 -4.39 -7.32 -13.32
N VAL A 154 -4.09 -6.43 -12.39
CA VAL A 154 -3.96 -5.00 -12.64
C VAL A 154 -2.51 -4.67 -12.95
N VAL A 155 -2.29 -3.87 -13.99
CA VAL A 155 -0.99 -3.36 -14.39
C VAL A 155 -0.93 -1.88 -14.02
N PRO A 156 -0.20 -1.50 -12.96
CA PRO A 156 -0.09 -0.10 -12.56
C PRO A 156 0.63 0.73 -13.62
N GLN A 157 0.14 1.94 -13.86
CA GLN A 157 0.86 2.94 -14.67
C GLN A 157 2.02 3.50 -13.84
N ILE A 158 3.26 3.34 -14.29
CA ILE A 158 4.40 3.95 -13.60
C ILE A 158 4.40 5.46 -13.84
N ILE A 159 4.27 6.23 -12.77
CA ILE A 159 4.20 7.71 -12.79
C ILE A 159 5.45 8.38 -12.21
N LEU A 160 6.26 7.62 -11.47
CA LEU A 160 7.56 8.06 -10.98
C LEU A 160 8.51 6.89 -10.95
N GLU A 161 9.73 7.12 -11.42
CA GLU A 161 10.90 6.26 -11.21
C GLU A 161 12.00 7.12 -10.58
N ALA A 162 12.71 6.57 -9.62
CA ALA A 162 13.85 7.23 -9.01
C ALA A 162 14.92 6.20 -8.66
N ALA A 163 16.16 6.48 -9.05
CA ALA A 163 17.31 5.66 -8.76
C ALA A 163 18.42 6.47 -8.08
N GLU A 164 19.28 5.79 -7.31
CA GLU A 164 20.49 6.39 -6.74
C GLU A 164 21.41 6.98 -7.82
N SER A 165 21.45 6.37 -9.01
CA SER A 165 22.18 6.87 -10.17
C SER A 165 21.75 8.26 -10.62
N ASP A 166 20.52 8.67 -10.31
CA ASP A 166 19.96 9.97 -10.68
C ASP A 166 20.19 11.01 -9.56
N GLY A 167 20.96 10.66 -8.53
CA GLY A 167 21.32 11.53 -7.41
C GLY A 167 20.37 11.47 -6.22
N PHE A 168 19.39 10.55 -6.20
CA PHE A 168 18.53 10.34 -5.05
C PHE A 168 19.24 9.53 -3.95
N ASN A 169 19.06 9.90 -2.68
CA ASN A 169 19.60 9.13 -1.55
C ASN A 169 18.66 7.98 -1.16
N ILE A 170 18.63 6.93 -1.98
CA ILE A 170 17.75 5.76 -1.81
C ILE A 170 18.55 4.61 -1.18
N GLY A 171 18.09 4.08 -0.04
CA GLY A 171 18.69 2.91 0.58
C GLY A 171 17.71 1.78 0.86
N LYS A 172 16.54 2.06 1.43
CA LYS A 172 15.41 1.10 1.53
C LYS A 172 14.08 1.85 1.53
N PRO A 173 13.46 2.06 0.35
CA PRO A 173 12.10 2.58 0.27
C PRO A 173 11.16 1.74 1.11
N SER A 174 10.37 2.40 1.95
CA SER A 174 9.56 1.69 2.96
C SER A 174 8.21 2.32 3.27
N ALA A 175 7.99 3.58 2.93
CA ALA A 175 6.68 4.20 3.17
C ALA A 175 6.27 5.18 2.08
N LEU A 176 4.97 5.16 1.80
CA LEU A 176 4.24 6.07 0.94
C LEU A 176 3.13 6.72 1.75
N ALA A 177 3.11 8.05 1.78
CA ALA A 177 2.02 8.80 2.39
C ALA A 177 1.44 9.78 1.38
N ILE A 178 0.12 9.91 1.39
CA ILE A 178 -0.59 10.86 0.54
C ILE A 178 -1.37 11.82 1.42
N ARG A 179 -1.30 13.11 1.08
CA ARG A 179 -2.13 14.16 1.67
C ARG A 179 -2.83 14.91 0.56
N ALA A 180 -4.16 14.89 0.55
CA ALA A 180 -4.95 15.82 -0.24
C ALA A 180 -5.20 17.10 0.58
N ASP A 181 -5.17 18.27 -0.05
CA ASP A 181 -5.64 19.52 0.56
C ASP A 181 -7.09 19.86 0.17
N SER A 182 -7.56 21.05 0.57
CA SER A 182 -8.92 21.52 0.29
C SER A 182 -9.20 21.81 -1.18
N ASP A 183 -8.14 21.97 -1.99
CA ASP A 183 -8.21 22.25 -3.42
C ASP A 183 -8.05 20.97 -4.25
N ASP A 184 -8.16 19.79 -3.60
CA ASP A 184 -7.89 18.46 -4.15
C ASP A 184 -6.48 18.27 -4.71
N ARG A 185 -5.52 19.13 -4.32
CA ARG A 185 -4.11 18.91 -4.67
C ARG A 185 -3.58 17.77 -3.83
N VAL A 186 -2.97 16.80 -4.51
CA VAL A 186 -2.45 15.59 -3.89
C VAL A 186 -0.95 15.76 -3.70
N PHE A 187 -0.50 15.69 -2.46
CA PHE A 187 0.93 15.67 -2.12
C PHE A 187 1.33 14.24 -1.78
N VAL A 188 2.31 13.74 -2.51
CA VAL A 188 2.86 12.40 -2.32
C VAL A 188 4.17 12.51 -1.59
N TYR A 189 4.33 11.79 -0.50
CA TYR A 189 5.53 11.75 0.34
C TYR A 189 6.09 10.34 0.37
N ILE A 190 7.40 10.22 0.17
CA ILE A 190 8.07 8.92 0.11
C ILE A 190 9.20 8.91 1.13
N SER A 191 9.27 7.85 1.93
CA SER A 191 10.38 7.66 2.87
C SER A 191 11.23 6.46 2.49
N SER A 192 12.54 6.64 2.67
CA SER A 192 13.56 5.62 2.43
C SER A 192 14.61 5.69 3.53
N GLU A 193 15.15 4.57 3.97
CA GLU A 193 16.36 4.57 4.80
C GLU A 193 17.54 5.11 3.99
N SER A 194 18.38 5.95 4.60
CA SER A 194 19.64 6.35 3.95
C SER A 194 20.66 5.21 3.98
N ARG A 195 21.44 5.05 2.91
CA ARG A 195 22.54 4.07 2.87
C ARG A 195 23.62 4.31 3.95
N SER A 196 23.84 5.58 4.30
CA SER A 196 24.91 6.03 5.21
C SER A 196 24.58 5.97 6.70
N GLY A 197 23.36 5.58 7.07
CA GLY A 197 22.94 5.49 8.47
C GLY A 197 21.43 5.32 8.56
N GLY A 198 21.00 4.18 9.09
CA GLY A 198 19.64 3.61 9.01
C GLY A 198 18.50 4.37 9.69
N ARG A 199 18.46 5.70 9.53
CA ARG A 199 17.28 6.51 9.85
C ARG A 199 16.48 6.71 8.55
N PRO A 200 15.17 6.40 8.55
CA PRO A 200 14.27 6.79 7.47
C PRO A 200 14.33 8.30 7.27
N THR A 201 14.50 8.72 6.03
CA THR A 201 14.51 10.13 5.63
C THR A 201 13.39 10.34 4.60
N LEU A 202 12.73 11.50 4.65
CA LEU A 202 11.85 11.91 3.55
C LEU A 202 12.72 12.06 2.30
N LEU A 203 12.47 11.22 1.31
CA LEU A 203 13.27 11.16 0.10
C LEU A 203 12.85 12.25 -0.88
N THR A 204 11.55 12.38 -1.12
CA THR A 204 10.98 13.37 -2.04
C THR A 204 9.52 13.63 -1.70
N ALA A 205 9.03 14.77 -2.15
CA ALA A 205 7.61 15.08 -2.20
C ALA A 205 7.27 15.76 -3.52
N PHE A 206 6.15 15.39 -4.13
CA PHE A 206 5.66 16.02 -5.35
C PHE A 206 4.15 16.21 -5.32
N GLU A 207 3.69 17.18 -6.10
CA GLU A 207 2.27 17.43 -6.34
C GLU A 207 1.79 16.54 -7.49
N TRP A 208 0.68 15.85 -7.26
CA TRP A 208 -0.02 15.03 -8.24
C TRP A 208 -1.34 15.70 -8.61
N ILE A 209 -1.58 15.81 -9.91
CA ILE A 209 -2.82 16.30 -10.50
C ILE A 209 -3.37 15.14 -11.34
N ALA A 210 -4.48 14.56 -10.87
CA ALA A 210 -5.17 13.46 -11.55
C ALA A 210 -6.01 13.97 -12.72
#